data_AF-A0A837CC17-F1
#
_entry.id   AF-A0A837CC17-F1
#
_cell.length_a   1.000
_cell.length_b   1.000
_cell.length_c   1.000
_cell.angle_alpha   90.00
_cell.angle_beta   90.00
_cell.angle_gamma   90.00
#
_symmetry.space_group_name_H-M   'P 1'
#
loop_
_entity.id
_entity.type
_entity.pdbx_description
1 polymer ?
#
loop_
_entity_poly.entity_id
_entity_poly.type
_entity_poly.pdbx_seq_one_letter_code
_entity_poly.pdbx_strand_id
1 'polypeptide(L)'
;MYLPVAQHVVSEGFRAPTLADIEALARTKTEAALNVLAAIMLRETANAFARVAAANAILDRGWGKPVQPLATDKAPLELLHRIERVIVHPDHSSAIADEIGEAELLETSQSILPSDKKLQ
;
A
#
# COMPACT_ATOMS: atom_id res chain seq x y z
N MET A 1 -40.11 -25.61 47.82
CA MET A 1 -38.70 -25.30 48.15
C MET A 1 -38.12 -24.55 46.96
N TYR A 2 -37.65 -23.31 47.14
CA TYR A 2 -37.05 -22.51 46.06
C TYR A 2 -35.52 -22.70 46.14
N LEU A 3 -34.89 -23.15 45.06
CA LEU A 3 -33.43 -23.20 44.97
C LEU A 3 -32.94 -21.82 44.49
N PRO A 4 -31.88 -21.25 45.11
CA PRO A 4 -31.35 -19.97 44.67
C PRO A 4 -30.74 -20.11 43.27
N VAL A 5 -31.14 -19.21 42.37
CA VAL A 5 -30.51 -19.03 41.05
C VAL A 5 -29.05 -18.59 41.27
N ALA A 6 -28.12 -19.25 40.58
CA ALA A 6 -26.70 -18.93 40.64
C ALA A 6 -26.45 -17.44 40.35
N GLN A 7 -25.83 -16.75 41.30
CA GLN A 7 -25.46 -15.34 41.15
C GLN A 7 -24.33 -15.21 40.12
N HIS A 8 -24.51 -14.37 39.11
CA HIS A 8 -23.47 -14.03 38.15
C HIS A 8 -22.42 -13.16 38.85
N VAL A 9 -21.28 -13.75 39.19
CA VAL A 9 -20.13 -13.03 39.75
C VAL A 9 -19.47 -12.24 38.62
N VAL A 10 -19.72 -10.94 38.56
CA VAL A 10 -19.01 -10.04 37.64
C VAL A 10 -17.57 -9.93 38.16
N SER A 11 -16.62 -10.61 37.52
CA SER A 11 -15.20 -10.43 37.84
C SER A 11 -14.75 -9.06 37.35
N GLU A 12 -14.60 -8.09 38.25
CA GLU A 12 -13.96 -6.81 37.94
C GLU A 12 -12.52 -7.07 37.49
N GLY A 13 -12.19 -6.67 36.26
CA GLY A 13 -10.81 -6.68 35.76
C GLY A 13 -10.56 -7.47 34.47
N PHE A 14 -11.50 -8.32 34.02
CA PHE A 14 -11.33 -8.99 32.72
C PHE A 14 -11.87 -8.09 31.59
N ARG A 15 -10.97 -7.42 30.87
CA ARG A 15 -11.29 -6.76 29.59
C ARG A 15 -10.86 -7.68 28.45
N ALA A 16 -11.78 -7.98 27.54
CA ALA A 16 -11.45 -8.71 26.32
C ALA A 16 -10.44 -7.90 25.47
N PRO A 17 -9.40 -8.54 24.91
CA PRO A 17 -8.42 -7.85 24.10
C PRO A 17 -9.07 -7.22 22.87
N THR A 18 -8.66 -6.01 22.55
CA THR A 18 -9.08 -5.33 21.32
C THR A 18 -8.27 -5.85 20.14
N LEU A 19 -8.71 -5.55 18.91
CA LEU A 19 -7.94 -5.87 17.70
C LEU A 19 -6.55 -5.22 17.73
N ALA A 20 -6.45 -3.98 18.21
CA ALA A 20 -5.18 -3.27 18.33
C ALA A 20 -4.21 -3.99 19.29
N ASP A 21 -4.72 -4.54 20.40
CA ASP A 21 -3.91 -5.31 21.36
C ASP A 21 -3.36 -6.59 20.71
N ILE A 22 -4.18 -7.27 19.90
CA ILE A 22 -3.78 -8.48 19.17
C ILE A 22 -2.72 -8.14 18.13
N GLU A 23 -2.89 -7.05 17.38
CA GLU A 23 -1.88 -6.65 16.39
C GLU A 23 -0.55 -6.22 17.04
N ALA A 24 -0.61 -5.48 18.15
CA ALA A 24 0.60 -5.11 18.90
C ALA A 24 1.33 -6.36 19.39
N LEU A 25 0.59 -7.32 19.95
CA LEU A 25 1.14 -8.60 20.36
C LEU A 25 1.77 -9.36 19.17
N ALA A 26 1.09 -9.40 18.02
CA ALA A 26 1.62 -10.03 16.81
C ALA A 26 2.94 -9.39 16.35
N ARG A 27 3.01 -8.04 16.34
CA ARG A 27 4.24 -7.31 16.00
C ARG A 27 5.39 -7.71 16.91
N THR A 28 5.18 -7.76 18.23
CA THR A 28 6.19 -8.20 19.21
C THR A 28 6.67 -9.64 18.99
N LYS A 29 5.84 -10.52 18.40
CA LYS A 29 6.22 -11.93 18.16
C LYS A 29 6.88 -12.18 16.81
N THR A 30 7.01 -11.17 15.95
CA THR A 30 7.51 -11.34 14.59
C THR A 30 8.92 -11.94 14.56
N GLU A 31 9.85 -11.40 15.36
CA GLU A 31 11.23 -11.88 15.40
C GLU A 31 11.32 -13.35 15.86
N ALA A 32 10.63 -13.70 16.95
CA ALA A 32 10.58 -15.07 17.45
C ALA A 32 9.96 -16.03 16.41
N ALA A 33 8.90 -15.61 15.72
CA ALA A 33 8.27 -16.40 14.68
C ALA A 33 9.21 -16.63 13.49
N LEU A 34 9.97 -15.62 13.06
CA LEU A 34 10.96 -15.76 11.99
C LEU A 34 12.08 -16.73 12.40
N ASN A 35 12.57 -16.66 13.63
CA ASN A 35 13.56 -17.59 14.15
C ASN A 35 13.06 -19.03 14.15
N VAL A 36 11.79 -19.25 14.52
CA VAL A 36 11.16 -20.57 14.45
C VAL A 36 11.06 -21.08 13.01
N LEU A 37 10.65 -20.24 12.06
CA LEU A 37 10.58 -20.63 10.64
C LEU A 37 11.97 -20.98 10.09
N ALA A 38 12.99 -20.18 10.40
CA ALA A 38 14.37 -20.44 10.00
C ALA A 38 14.87 -21.78 10.59
N ALA A 39 14.58 -22.04 11.86
CA ALA A 39 14.93 -23.30 12.51
C ALA A 39 14.23 -24.50 11.86
N ILE A 40 12.93 -24.39 11.54
CA ILE A 40 12.18 -25.45 10.86
C ILE A 40 12.77 -25.73 9.47
N MET A 41 13.07 -24.68 8.69
CA MET A 41 13.61 -24.78 7.34
C MET A 41 14.94 -25.56 7.29
N LEU A 42 15.81 -25.35 8.29
CA LEU A 42 17.14 -25.95 8.39
C LEU A 42 17.15 -27.31 9.09
N ARG A 43 16.07 -27.68 9.78
CA ARG A 43 16.01 -28.92 10.56
C ARG A 43 15.77 -30.13 9.66
N GLU A 44 16.75 -31.04 9.61
CA GLU A 44 16.67 -32.27 8.79
C GLU A 44 15.56 -33.23 9.24
N THR A 45 15.25 -33.24 10.54
CA THR A 45 14.18 -34.08 11.11
C THR A 45 12.78 -33.52 10.90
N ALA A 46 12.64 -32.30 10.36
CA ALA A 46 11.34 -31.74 10.02
C ALA A 46 10.83 -32.32 8.70
N ASN A 47 9.52 -32.54 8.59
CA ASN A 47 8.87 -32.94 7.35
C ASN A 47 9.28 -31.99 6.20
N ALA A 48 9.64 -32.55 5.03
CA ALA A 48 9.97 -31.80 3.82
C ALA A 48 8.94 -30.70 3.49
N PHE A 49 7.64 -30.99 3.63
CA PHE A 49 6.58 -30.00 3.42
C PHE A 49 6.67 -28.82 4.40
N ALA A 50 6.96 -29.08 5.67
CA ALA A 50 7.11 -28.03 6.68
C ALA A 50 8.33 -27.14 6.40
N ARG A 51 9.42 -27.73 5.90
CA ARG A 51 10.62 -26.99 5.49
C ARG A 51 10.34 -26.05 4.32
N VAL A 52 9.66 -26.56 3.28
CA VAL A 52 9.25 -25.76 2.12
C VAL A 52 8.26 -24.66 2.51
N ALA A 53 7.28 -24.97 3.35
CA ALA A 53 6.32 -23.99 3.85
C ALA A 53 7.01 -22.87 4.66
N ALA A 54 7.97 -23.23 5.51
CA ALA A 54 8.75 -22.25 6.27
C ALA A 54 9.61 -21.35 5.37
N ALA A 55 10.27 -21.94 4.35
CA ALA A 55 11.04 -21.19 3.37
C ALA A 55 10.16 -20.18 2.60
N ASN A 56 9.03 -20.64 2.06
CA ASN A 56 8.08 -19.77 1.34
C ASN A 56 7.58 -18.63 2.24
N ALA A 57 7.22 -18.93 3.50
CA ALA A 57 6.74 -17.94 4.44
C ALA A 57 7.76 -16.82 4.75
N ILE A 58 9.06 -17.12 4.71
CA ILE A 58 10.13 -16.11 4.85
C ILE A 58 10.28 -15.30 3.56
N LEU A 59 10.35 -15.98 2.41
CA LEU A 59 10.55 -15.32 1.10
C LEU A 59 9.39 -14.39 0.76
N ASP A 60 8.16 -14.83 0.99
CA ASP A 60 6.94 -14.05 0.74
C ASP A 60 6.92 -12.73 1.53
N ARG A 61 7.60 -12.66 2.68
CA ARG A 61 7.68 -11.46 3.52
C ARG A 61 8.80 -10.50 3.12
N GLY A 62 9.94 -11.02 2.65
CA GLY A 62 11.08 -10.20 2.22
C GLY A 62 10.96 -9.69 0.79
N TRP A 63 10.44 -10.53 -0.10
CA TRP A 63 10.40 -10.28 -1.55
C TRP A 63 8.99 -10.10 -2.10
N GLY A 64 7.96 -10.36 -1.28
CA GLY A 64 6.57 -10.34 -1.72
C GLY A 64 6.17 -11.62 -2.45
N LYS A 65 4.90 -11.67 -2.87
CA LYS A 65 4.40 -12.73 -3.74
C LYS A 65 4.86 -12.49 -5.18
N PRO A 66 5.20 -13.54 -5.95
CA PRO A 66 5.44 -13.40 -7.39
C PRO A 66 4.29 -12.63 -8.05
N VAL A 67 4.63 -11.73 -8.98
CA VAL A 67 3.64 -10.96 -9.74
C VAL A 67 2.70 -11.94 -10.42
N GLN A 68 1.43 -11.95 -10.01
CA GLN A 68 0.44 -12.83 -10.61
C GLN A 68 0.15 -12.32 -12.02
N PRO A 69 0.33 -13.15 -13.07
CA PRO A 69 -0.10 -12.77 -14.41
C PRO A 69 -1.61 -12.59 -14.38
N LEU A 70 -2.08 -11.38 -14.65
CA LEU A 70 -3.49 -11.11 -14.81
C LEU A 70 -3.96 -11.81 -16.08
N ALA A 71 -4.70 -12.90 -15.95
CA ALA A 71 -5.47 -13.46 -17.04
C ALA A 71 -6.62 -12.50 -17.34
N THR A 72 -6.39 -11.58 -18.27
CA THR A 72 -7.44 -10.73 -18.85
C THR A 72 -7.87 -11.36 -20.18
N ASP A 73 -9.17 -11.54 -20.37
CA ASP A 73 -9.76 -11.95 -21.66
C ASP A 73 -9.68 -10.82 -22.72
N LYS A 74 -9.22 -9.64 -22.32
CA LYS A 74 -8.93 -8.50 -23.22
C LYS A 74 -7.44 -8.43 -23.51
N ALA A 75 -7.13 -7.98 -24.73
CA ALA A 75 -5.79 -7.71 -25.25
C ALA A 75 -4.83 -7.14 -24.18
N PRO A 76 -3.50 -7.38 -24.30
CA PRO A 76 -2.52 -6.97 -23.29
C PRO A 76 -2.82 -5.57 -22.80
N LEU A 77 -2.99 -5.41 -21.48
CA LEU A 77 -3.21 -4.11 -20.89
C LEU A 77 -2.03 -3.22 -21.29
N GLU A 78 -2.28 -2.20 -22.10
CA GLU A 78 -1.29 -1.15 -22.32
C GLU A 78 -0.93 -0.58 -20.95
N LEU A 79 0.35 -0.31 -20.73
CA LEU A 79 0.89 0.08 -19.44
C LEU A 79 0.37 1.50 -19.10
N LEU A 80 -0.85 1.60 -18.58
CA LEU A 80 -1.55 2.87 -18.39
C LEU A 80 -0.88 3.77 -17.35
N HIS A 81 -0.19 3.17 -16.37
CA HIS A 81 0.45 3.93 -15.31
C HIS A 81 1.83 3.37 -14.97
N ARG A 82 2.83 4.24 -15.14
CA ARG A 82 4.19 4.06 -14.65
C ARG A 82 4.32 4.85 -13.34
N ILE A 83 4.63 4.15 -12.24
CA ILE A 83 4.90 4.79 -10.95
C ILE A 83 6.42 4.92 -10.81
N GLU A 84 6.94 6.13 -10.88
CA GLU A 84 8.35 6.43 -10.64
C GLU A 84 8.54 7.03 -9.24
N ARG A 85 9.56 6.57 -8.51
CA ARG A 85 9.94 7.18 -7.23
C ARG A 85 11.12 8.11 -7.48
N VAL A 86 10.86 9.42 -7.49
CA VAL A 86 11.90 10.46 -7.54
C VAL A 86 12.26 10.85 -6.11
N ILE A 87 13.51 10.62 -5.72
CA ILE A 87 14.03 11.09 -4.43
C ILE A 87 14.47 12.53 -4.64
N VAL A 88 13.68 13.48 -4.13
CA VAL A 88 14.02 14.91 -4.15
C VAL A 88 14.73 15.24 -2.84
N HIS A 89 15.91 15.86 -2.94
CA HIS A 89 16.56 16.47 -1.78
C HIS A 89 15.76 17.70 -1.34
N PRO A 90 15.47 17.87 -0.04
CA PRO A 90 14.60 18.94 0.46
C PRO A 90 15.18 20.35 0.27
N ASP A 91 16.47 20.48 -0.02
CA ASP A 91 17.17 21.77 -0.12
C ASP A 91 17.07 22.42 -1.51
N HIS A 92 15.89 22.38 -2.14
CA HIS A 92 15.55 23.25 -3.26
C HIS A 92 14.45 24.24 -2.85
N SER A 93 14.88 25.25 -2.10
CA SER A 93 14.10 26.48 -1.86
C SER A 93 13.94 27.25 -3.18
N SER A 94 12.73 27.21 -3.75
CA SER A 94 12.12 28.25 -4.59
C SER A 94 13.01 28.95 -5.63
N ALA A 95 13.12 28.38 -6.83
CA ALA A 95 13.50 29.12 -8.04
C ALA A 95 12.32 29.24 -9.03
N ILE A 96 11.08 29.28 -8.53
CA ILE A 96 9.87 29.57 -9.32
C ILE A 96 9.17 30.82 -8.76
N ALA A 97 9.95 31.86 -8.43
CA ALA A 97 9.42 33.14 -7.98
C ALA A 97 9.78 34.32 -8.91
N ASP A 98 10.60 34.11 -9.95
CA ASP A 98 11.16 35.22 -10.74
C ASP A 98 10.60 35.36 -12.18
N GLU A 99 9.59 34.60 -12.59
CA GLU A 99 8.98 34.72 -13.95
C GLU A 99 7.49 35.05 -13.95
N ILE A 100 6.99 35.78 -12.95
CA ILE A 100 5.65 36.38 -12.99
C ILE A 100 5.70 37.90 -12.78
N GLY A 101 6.24 38.60 -13.77
CA GLY A 101 6.14 40.04 -13.91
C GLY A 101 6.57 40.42 -15.32
N GLU A 102 5.80 41.30 -15.98
CA GLU A 102 5.99 41.79 -17.36
C GLU A 102 5.33 40.96 -18.48
N ALA A 103 4.04 40.65 -18.37
CA ALA A 103 3.23 40.34 -19.56
C ALA A 103 1.76 40.76 -19.40
N GLU A 104 1.51 42.05 -19.18
CA GLU A 104 0.21 42.64 -19.50
C GLU A 104 0.43 44.09 -19.96
N LEU A 105 0.36 44.30 -21.28
CA LEU A 105 -0.09 45.51 -21.97
C LEU A 105 0.27 45.35 -23.45
N LEU A 106 -0.66 44.80 -24.24
CA LEU A 106 -0.97 45.17 -25.63
C LEU A 106 -2.03 44.19 -26.18
N GLU A 107 -3.21 44.18 -25.56
CA GLU A 107 -4.42 44.02 -26.40
C GLU A 107 -4.53 45.29 -27.23
N THR A 108 -4.28 45.19 -28.54
CA THR A 108 -5.02 45.93 -29.57
C THR A 108 -4.53 45.46 -30.94
N SER A 109 -5.47 44.93 -31.73
CA SER A 109 -5.42 44.65 -33.17
C SER A 109 -4.96 43.24 -33.56
N GLN A 110 -5.91 42.33 -33.79
CA GLN A 110 -6.35 41.95 -35.15
C GLN A 110 -7.14 40.63 -35.13
N SER A 111 -8.47 40.71 -35.03
CA SER A 111 -9.36 39.61 -35.47
C SER A 111 -10.81 40.06 -35.69
N ILE A 112 -11.06 40.92 -36.68
CA ILE A 112 -12.36 40.93 -37.37
C ILE A 112 -12.09 41.19 -38.86
N LEU A 113 -12.24 40.15 -39.69
CA LEU A 113 -13.11 40.22 -40.87
C LEU A 113 -13.67 38.81 -41.15
N PRO A 114 -15.00 38.66 -41.32
CA PRO A 114 -15.65 37.38 -41.54
C PRO A 114 -15.60 36.95 -43.01
N SER A 115 -15.42 35.64 -43.23
CA SER A 115 -15.73 34.96 -44.48
C SER A 115 -17.23 35.05 -44.77
N ASP A 116 -17.62 35.61 -45.92
CA ASP A 116 -18.28 34.85 -47.00
C ASP A 116 -18.90 35.74 -48.10
N LYS A 117 -18.92 35.15 -49.31
CA LYS A 117 -19.94 35.27 -50.37
C LYS A 117 -19.67 36.17 -51.59
N LYS A 118 -19.27 35.48 -52.66
CA LYS A 118 -19.73 35.58 -54.07
C LYS A 118 -20.65 36.76 -54.43
N LEU A 119 -20.35 37.41 -55.57
CA LEU A 119 -21.04 37.26 -56.87
C LEU A 119 -21.05 38.60 -57.65
N GLN A 120 -20.73 38.48 -58.95
CA GLN A 120 -20.81 39.45 -60.07
C GLN A 120 -19.60 40.33 -60.30
#